data_AF-A0AAV2DAG3-F1
#
_entry.id   AF-A0AAV2DAG3-F1
#
_cell.length_a   1.000
_cell.length_b   1.000
_cell.length_c   1.000
_cell.angle_alpha   90.00
_cell.angle_beta   90.00
_cell.angle_gamma   90.00
#
_symmetry.space_group_name_H-M   'P 1'
#
loop_
_entity.id
_entity.type
_entity.pdbx_description
1 polymer ?
#
loop_
_entity_poly.entity_id
_entity_poly.type
_entity_poly.pdbx_seq_one_letter_code
_entity_poly.pdbx_strand_id
1 'polypeptide(L)'
;MQDGHPIAFESRKLSETERRYTIQEKEMTVVVHCLRTWRHYLLGSKFVVKTDNVATSYFLTQKKLTLKQARWQDFLAEFDFVMEYNPGKANSVADALSRKSAAASISPPMFPFKERIVEGLGHDPFAKTIADYIEQGKTRRFWMKDGLIMTKVERVFMPRCANLMKEIMKEC
;
A
#
# COMPACT_ATOMS: atom_id res chain seq x y z
N MET A 1 7.58 18.78 4.94
CA MET A 1 8.71 17.85 5.07
C MET A 1 9.32 18.08 6.43
N GLN A 2 9.72 17.02 7.11
CA GLN A 2 10.45 17.11 8.37
C GLN A 2 11.91 16.74 8.05
N ASP A 3 12.82 17.69 8.17
CA ASP A 3 14.25 17.50 7.84
C ASP A 3 14.49 16.96 6.42
N GLY A 4 13.76 17.48 5.44
CA GLY A 4 13.85 17.04 4.04
C GLY A 4 13.15 15.70 3.75
N HIS A 5 12.56 15.05 4.76
CA HIS A 5 11.87 13.78 4.61
C HIS A 5 10.33 13.96 4.54
N PRO A 6 9.64 13.07 3.82
CA PRO A 6 8.18 13.03 3.81
C PRO A 6 7.66 12.67 5.21
N ILE A 7 6.62 13.37 5.66
CA ILE A 7 6.00 13.13 6.96
C ILE A 7 5.17 11.84 6.93
N ALA A 8 4.44 11.62 5.84
CA ALA A 8 3.64 10.42 5.60
C ALA A 8 3.36 10.23 4.12
N PHE A 9 2.94 9.02 3.75
CA PHE A 9 2.45 8.66 2.43
C PHE A 9 1.03 8.11 2.53
N GLU A 10 0.19 8.41 1.53
CA GLU A 10 -1.18 7.92 1.42
C GLU A 10 -1.45 7.46 0.00
N SER A 11 -2.15 6.34 -0.16
CA SER A 11 -2.55 5.84 -1.47
C SER A 11 -3.81 5.00 -1.36
N ARG A 12 -4.75 5.20 -2.29
CA ARG A 12 -6.03 4.50 -2.30
C ARG A 12 -6.35 3.97 -3.68
N LYS A 13 -6.90 2.75 -3.74
CA LYS A 13 -7.50 2.24 -4.98
C LYS A 13 -8.79 3.00 -5.31
N LEU A 14 -8.96 3.33 -6.58
CA LEU A 14 -10.23 3.84 -7.10
C LEU A 14 -11.27 2.72 -7.11
N SER A 15 -12.47 3.03 -6.63
CA SER A 15 -13.65 2.16 -6.74
C SER A 15 -14.05 1.95 -8.20
N GLU A 16 -14.90 0.97 -8.47
CA GLU A 16 -15.35 0.67 -9.83
C GLU A 16 -15.98 1.88 -10.53
N THR A 17 -16.77 2.68 -9.80
CA THR A 17 -17.36 3.91 -10.31
C THR A 17 -16.31 4.99 -10.57
N GLU A 18 -15.37 5.19 -9.67
CA GLU A 18 -14.30 6.19 -9.81
C GLU A 18 -13.33 5.85 -10.95
N ARG A 19 -13.16 4.56 -11.27
CA ARG A 19 -12.39 4.12 -12.44
C ARG A 19 -12.97 4.60 -13.76
N ARG A 20 -14.27 4.89 -13.82
CA ARG A 20 -14.96 5.43 -15.00
C ARG A 20 -14.86 6.95 -15.11
N TYR A 21 -14.32 7.64 -14.10
CA TYR A 21 -14.14 9.09 -14.15
C TYR A 21 -13.07 9.51 -15.16
N THR A 22 -13.13 10.78 -15.57
CA THR A 22 -12.08 11.38 -16.40
C THR A 22 -10.76 11.42 -15.62
N ILE A 23 -9.63 11.57 -16.32
CA ILE A 23 -8.31 11.59 -15.68
C ILE A 23 -8.23 12.71 -14.62
N GLN A 24 -8.67 13.92 -14.97
CA GLN A 24 -8.72 15.07 -14.07
C GLN A 24 -9.59 14.78 -12.82
N GLU A 25 -10.75 14.16 -13.02
CA GLU A 25 -11.64 13.81 -11.90
C GLU A 25 -11.06 12.71 -11.00
N LYS A 26 -10.33 11.74 -11.56
CA LYS A 26 -9.63 10.71 -10.79
C LYS A 26 -8.59 11.32 -9.88
N GLU A 27 -7.74 12.17 -10.42
CA GLU A 27 -6.72 12.86 -9.64
C GLU A 27 -7.36 13.75 -8.57
N MET A 28 -8.42 14.48 -8.93
CA MET A 28 -9.10 15.32 -7.97
C MET A 28 -9.75 14.51 -6.84
N THR A 29 -10.26 13.32 -7.15
CA THR A 29 -10.76 12.38 -6.14
C THR A 29 -9.65 11.97 -5.16
N VAL A 30 -8.42 11.77 -5.66
CA VAL A 30 -7.26 11.45 -4.83
C VAL A 30 -6.85 12.65 -3.96
N VAL A 31 -6.82 13.87 -4.52
CA VAL A 31 -6.52 15.10 -3.76
C VAL A 31 -7.52 15.27 -2.62
N VAL A 32 -8.83 15.21 -2.91
CA VAL A 32 -9.90 15.33 -1.89
C VAL A 32 -9.75 14.25 -0.81
N HIS A 33 -9.42 13.02 -1.21
CA HIS A 33 -9.17 11.94 -0.27
C HIS A 33 -8.00 12.23 0.66
N CYS A 34 -6.84 12.61 0.12
CA CYS A 34 -5.66 12.93 0.90
C CYS A 34 -5.91 14.10 1.88
N LEU A 35 -6.57 15.18 1.42
CA LEU A 35 -6.89 16.31 2.29
C LEU A 35 -7.87 15.94 3.41
N ARG A 36 -8.77 15.00 3.15
CA ARG A 36 -9.67 14.47 4.19
C ARG A 36 -8.92 13.61 5.21
N THR A 37 -8.00 12.76 4.77
CA THR A 37 -7.16 11.94 5.65
C THR A 37 -6.25 12.80 6.51
N TRP A 38 -5.58 13.78 5.91
CA TRP A 38 -4.59 14.64 6.57
C TRP A 38 -5.16 15.95 7.09
N ARG A 39 -6.48 16.05 7.21
CA ARG A 39 -7.17 17.27 7.65
C ARG A 39 -6.61 17.82 8.96
N HIS A 40 -6.32 16.95 9.91
CA HIS A 40 -5.78 17.31 11.23
C HIS A 40 -4.37 17.94 11.18
N TYR A 41 -3.58 17.67 10.13
CA TYR A 41 -2.29 18.33 9.91
C TYR A 41 -2.39 19.60 9.07
N LEU A 42 -3.34 19.65 8.14
CA LEU A 42 -3.38 20.67 7.10
C LEU A 42 -4.32 21.83 7.42
N LEU A 43 -5.35 21.60 8.24
CA LEU A 43 -6.32 22.64 8.58
C LEU A 43 -5.65 23.78 9.36
N GLY A 44 -5.91 25.02 8.94
CA GLY A 44 -5.31 26.22 9.54
C GLY A 44 -3.87 26.51 9.11
N SER A 45 -3.26 25.67 8.27
CA SER A 45 -1.91 25.88 7.71
C SER A 45 -1.96 26.20 6.22
N LYS A 46 -1.01 27.00 5.75
CA LYS A 46 -0.77 27.24 4.32
C LYS A 46 0.07 26.13 3.73
N PHE A 47 -0.38 25.52 2.63
CA PHE A 47 0.39 24.48 1.96
C PHE A 47 0.21 24.48 0.44
N VAL A 48 0.99 23.64 -0.24
CA VAL A 48 0.98 23.51 -1.69
C VAL A 48 0.61 22.07 -2.06
N VAL A 49 -0.37 21.92 -2.95
CA VAL A 49 -0.71 20.64 -3.57
C VAL A 49 -0.04 20.58 -4.94
N LYS A 50 0.88 19.64 -5.12
CA LYS A 50 1.57 19.42 -6.39
C LYS A 50 0.90 18.30 -7.18
N THR A 51 0.63 18.54 -8.45
CA THR A 51 0.06 17.55 -9.40
C THR A 51 0.86 17.54 -10.68
N ASP A 52 1.01 16.37 -11.31
CA ASP A 52 1.62 16.21 -12.63
C ASP A 52 0.64 16.39 -13.79
N ASN A 53 -0.55 16.92 -13.50
CA ASN A 53 -1.55 17.23 -14.50
C ASN A 53 -1.94 18.70 -14.47
N VAL A 54 -1.69 19.37 -15.59
CA VAL A 54 -2.02 20.78 -15.79
C VAL A 54 -3.52 21.05 -15.65
N ALA A 55 -4.39 20.14 -16.11
CA ALA A 55 -5.84 20.35 -15.97
C ALA A 55 -6.28 20.35 -14.51
N THR A 56 -5.65 19.52 -13.67
CA THR A 56 -5.94 19.45 -12.23
C THR A 56 -5.44 20.70 -11.51
N SER A 57 -4.30 21.28 -11.91
CA SER A 57 -3.79 22.50 -11.27
C SER A 57 -4.70 23.73 -11.44
N TYR A 58 -5.54 23.76 -12.49
CA TYR A 58 -6.50 24.84 -12.72
C TYR A 58 -7.89 24.59 -12.11
N PHE A 59 -8.10 23.49 -11.39
CA PHE A 59 -9.41 23.09 -10.87
C PHE A 59 -10.11 24.21 -10.08
N LEU A 60 -9.38 24.91 -9.20
CA LEU A 60 -9.92 25.99 -8.36
C LEU A 60 -10.38 27.22 -9.15
N THR A 61 -9.89 27.40 -10.38
CA THR A 61 -10.21 28.55 -11.24
C THR A 61 -11.30 28.25 -12.27
N GLN A 62 -11.83 27.03 -12.28
CA GLN A 62 -12.76 26.58 -13.30
C GLN A 62 -14.15 27.21 -13.10
N LYS A 63 -14.62 27.97 -14.12
CA LYS A 63 -15.89 28.72 -14.05
C LYS A 63 -17.15 27.85 -14.03
N LYS A 64 -17.10 26.67 -14.64
CA LYS A 64 -18.24 25.75 -14.76
C LYS A 64 -17.90 24.44 -14.09
N LEU A 65 -18.59 24.16 -12.99
CA LEU A 65 -18.43 22.94 -12.22
C LEU A 65 -19.67 22.06 -12.33
N THR A 66 -19.44 20.76 -12.40
CA THR A 66 -20.51 19.78 -12.17
C THR A 66 -20.91 19.76 -10.69
N LEU A 67 -22.10 19.22 -10.36
CA LEU A 67 -22.54 19.08 -8.96
C LEU A 67 -21.52 18.34 -8.07
N LYS A 68 -20.83 17.35 -8.65
CA LYS A 68 -19.75 16.60 -7.96
C LYS A 68 -18.57 17.52 -7.64
N GLN A 69 -18.13 18.30 -8.62
CA GLN A 69 -16.99 19.21 -8.46
C GLN A 69 -17.31 20.39 -7.54
N ALA A 70 -18.56 20.88 -7.54
CA ALA A 70 -19.02 21.89 -6.59
C ALA A 70 -18.91 21.38 -5.13
N ARG A 71 -19.36 20.15 -4.86
CA ARG A 71 -19.18 19.53 -3.53
C ARG A 71 -17.73 19.38 -3.13
N TRP A 72 -16.84 19.10 -4.09
CA TRP A 72 -15.40 19.11 -3.82
C TRP A 72 -14.91 20.52 -3.51
N GLN A 73 -15.33 21.54 -4.27
CA GLN A 73 -14.93 22.91 -4.01
C GLN A 73 -15.37 23.41 -2.63
N ASP A 74 -16.59 23.08 -2.20
CA ASP A 74 -17.09 23.42 -0.86
C ASP A 74 -16.19 22.84 0.24
N PHE A 75 -15.78 21.57 0.10
CA PHE A 75 -14.85 20.92 1.02
C PHE A 75 -13.43 21.53 0.98
N LEU A 76 -12.95 21.88 -0.21
CA LEU A 76 -11.62 22.48 -0.40
C LEU A 76 -11.54 23.90 0.14
N ALA A 77 -12.65 24.63 0.16
CA ALA A 77 -12.73 25.99 0.69
C ALA A 77 -12.39 26.07 2.19
N GLU A 78 -12.38 24.93 2.89
CA GLU A 78 -11.97 24.83 4.28
C GLU A 78 -10.43 24.91 4.47
N PHE A 79 -9.66 24.78 3.39
CA PHE A 79 -8.19 24.72 3.42
C PHE A 79 -7.57 25.95 2.75
N ASP A 80 -6.42 26.39 3.28
CA ASP A 80 -5.61 27.46 2.68
C ASP A 80 -4.45 26.84 1.88
N PHE A 81 -4.67 26.64 0.59
CA PHE A 81 -3.67 26.01 -0.27
C PHE A 81 -3.68 26.54 -1.69
N VAL A 82 -2.57 26.31 -2.39
CA VAL A 82 -2.44 26.54 -3.83
C VAL A 82 -2.17 25.22 -4.55
N MET A 83 -2.71 25.09 -5.76
CA MET A 83 -2.40 23.97 -6.65
C MET A 83 -1.30 24.38 -7.62
N GLU A 84 -0.25 23.57 -7.70
CA GLU A 84 0.88 23.78 -8.60
C GLU A 84 1.09 22.57 -9.50
N TYR A 85 1.36 22.83 -10.77
CA TYR A 85 1.81 21.80 -11.69
C TYR A 85 3.29 21.48 -11.44
N ASN A 86 3.60 20.20 -11.26
CA ASN A 86 4.96 19.68 -11.15
C ASN A 86 5.15 18.55 -12.17
N PRO A 87 6.08 18.67 -13.14
CA PRO A 87 6.24 17.68 -14.19
C PRO A 87 6.39 16.25 -13.65
N GLY A 88 5.78 15.26 -14.29
CA GLY A 88 5.75 13.88 -13.80
C GLY A 88 7.12 13.26 -13.46
N LYS A 89 8.19 13.69 -14.14
CA LYS A 89 9.58 13.27 -13.80
C LYS A 89 10.00 13.66 -12.38
N ALA A 90 9.49 14.77 -11.87
CA ALA A 90 9.71 15.25 -10.50
C ALA A 90 8.66 14.73 -9.51
N ASN A 91 7.64 14.01 -9.98
CA ASN A 91 6.57 13.41 -9.18
C ASN A 91 6.72 11.88 -9.03
N SER A 92 7.96 11.38 -9.14
CA SER A 92 8.27 9.95 -9.19
C SER A 92 7.78 9.17 -7.97
N VAL A 93 7.80 9.79 -6.78
CA VAL A 93 7.37 9.13 -5.53
C VAL A 93 5.86 8.88 -5.52
N ALA A 94 5.05 9.89 -5.89
CA ALA A 94 3.59 9.73 -5.98
C ALA A 94 3.20 8.78 -7.11
N ASP A 95 3.91 8.84 -8.24
CA ASP A 95 3.71 7.96 -9.38
C ASP A 95 4.01 6.49 -9.04
N ALA A 96 5.07 6.22 -8.28
CA ALA A 96 5.38 4.86 -7.81
C ALA A 96 4.28 4.28 -6.90
N LEU A 97 3.66 5.12 -6.07
CA LEU A 97 2.54 4.71 -5.21
C LEU A 97 1.25 4.46 -6.01
N SER A 98 0.97 5.27 -7.03
CA SER A 98 -0.24 5.14 -7.86
C SER A 98 -0.16 3.99 -8.88
N ARG A 99 1.04 3.73 -9.41
CA ARG A 99 1.33 2.71 -10.43
C ARG A 99 1.67 1.34 -9.86
N LYS A 100 1.33 1.02 -8.61
CA LYS A 100 1.26 -0.37 -8.18
C LYS A 100 0.18 -1.10 -8.98
N SER A 101 0.56 -1.49 -10.19
CA SER A 101 -0.05 -2.54 -10.97
C SER A 101 -0.22 -3.74 -10.05
N ALA A 102 -1.19 -4.59 -10.34
CA ALA A 102 -1.24 -5.93 -9.78
C ALA A 102 -0.03 -6.80 -10.22
N ALA A 103 1.14 -6.22 -10.48
CA ALA A 103 2.38 -6.94 -10.46
C ALA A 103 2.72 -7.17 -8.99
N ALA A 104 2.81 -8.44 -8.64
CA ALA A 104 3.66 -8.92 -7.56
C ALA A 104 5.09 -8.39 -7.78
N SER A 105 5.31 -7.14 -7.39
CA SER A 105 6.62 -6.59 -7.07
C SER A 105 6.57 -6.19 -5.60
N ILE A 106 6.04 -7.09 -4.77
CA ILE A 106 6.87 -7.54 -3.67
C ILE A 106 8.16 -7.94 -4.39
N SER A 107 9.23 -7.12 -4.36
CA SER A 107 10.55 -7.73 -4.38
C SER A 107 10.36 -8.88 -3.40
N PRO A 108 10.41 -10.17 -3.79
CA PRO A 108 10.29 -11.24 -2.80
C PRO A 108 11.18 -10.73 -1.70
N PRO A 109 10.68 -10.48 -0.46
CA PRO A 109 11.61 -10.14 0.59
C PRO A 109 12.65 -11.23 0.39
N MET A 110 13.91 -10.83 0.19
CA MET A 110 14.96 -11.80 0.37
C MET A 110 14.58 -12.38 1.72
N PHE A 111 14.04 -13.60 1.69
CA PHE A 111 13.73 -14.37 2.84
C PHE A 111 15.05 -15.09 2.96
N PRO A 112 16.13 -14.48 3.51
CA PRO A 112 17.39 -15.20 3.72
C PRO A 112 17.15 -16.41 4.63
N PHE A 113 15.96 -16.50 5.24
CA PHE A 113 15.50 -17.59 6.06
C PHE A 113 14.70 -18.66 5.31
N LYS A 114 14.32 -18.54 4.02
CA LYS A 114 13.48 -19.57 3.37
C LYS A 114 14.17 -20.94 3.40
N GLU A 115 15.43 -21.00 2.98
CA GLU A 115 16.23 -22.22 2.98
C GLU A 115 16.38 -22.78 4.40
N ARG A 116 16.66 -21.89 5.37
CA ARG A 116 16.81 -22.25 6.80
C ARG A 116 15.51 -22.74 7.43
N ILE A 117 14.36 -22.20 7.03
CA ILE A 117 13.05 -22.65 7.49
C ILE A 117 12.78 -24.04 6.92
N VAL A 118 13.01 -24.26 5.62
CA VAL A 118 12.83 -25.57 4.97
C VAL A 118 13.73 -26.63 5.63
N GLU A 119 15.00 -26.29 5.88
CA GLU A 119 15.92 -27.15 6.63
C GLU A 119 15.40 -27.42 8.06
N GLY A 120 14.99 -26.38 8.78
CA GLY A 120 14.43 -26.50 10.13
C GLY A 120 13.17 -27.38 10.20
N LEU A 121 12.30 -27.34 9.19
CA LEU A 121 11.14 -28.23 9.09
C LEU A 121 11.56 -29.71 8.99
N GLY A 122 12.69 -29.99 8.31
CA GLY A 122 13.27 -31.33 8.24
C GLY A 122 13.84 -31.84 9.57
N HIS A 123 14.15 -30.95 10.52
CA HIS A 123 14.66 -31.30 11.84
C HIS A 123 13.60 -31.28 12.94
N ASP A 124 12.44 -30.64 12.74
CA ASP A 124 11.35 -30.57 13.72
C ASP A 124 10.45 -31.83 13.62
N PRO A 125 10.43 -32.71 14.65
CA PRO A 125 9.58 -33.90 14.65
C PRO A 125 8.08 -33.57 14.49
N PHE A 126 7.65 -32.42 15.00
CA PHE A 126 6.25 -31.99 14.88
C PHE A 126 5.92 -31.49 13.48
N ALA A 127 6.86 -30.82 12.82
CA ALA A 127 6.70 -30.43 11.41
C ALA A 127 6.56 -31.67 10.51
N LYS A 128 7.33 -32.73 10.77
CA LYS A 128 7.19 -34.02 10.07
C LYS A 128 5.81 -34.63 10.26
N THR A 129 5.30 -34.66 11.49
CA THR A 129 3.93 -35.15 11.76
C THR A 129 2.87 -34.34 10.99
N ILE A 130 3.04 -33.02 10.89
CA ILE A 130 2.13 -32.19 10.09
C ILE A 130 2.26 -32.51 8.60
N ALA A 131 3.48 -32.68 8.08
CA ALA A 131 3.72 -33.06 6.69
C ALA A 131 3.05 -34.40 6.36
N ASP A 132 3.21 -35.42 7.20
CA ASP A 132 2.56 -36.73 7.05
C ASP A 132 1.02 -36.60 7.03
N TYR A 133 0.45 -35.73 7.89
CA TYR A 133 -0.98 -35.47 7.88
C TYR A 133 -1.46 -34.74 6.63
N ILE A 134 -0.63 -33.88 6.03
CA ILE A 134 -0.93 -33.21 4.76
C ILE A 134 -0.93 -34.24 3.62
N GLU A 135 0.10 -35.09 3.54
CA GLU A 135 0.20 -36.14 2.52
C GLU A 135 -0.93 -37.15 2.60
N GLN A 136 -1.33 -37.52 3.82
CA GLN A 136 -2.46 -38.43 4.06
C GLN A 136 -3.84 -37.75 3.91
N GLY A 137 -3.89 -36.45 3.59
CA GLY A 137 -5.14 -35.70 3.44
C GLY A 137 -5.96 -35.57 4.73
N LYS A 138 -5.35 -35.80 5.88
CA LYS A 138 -6.01 -35.85 7.21
C LYS A 138 -6.22 -34.47 7.82
N THR A 139 -5.67 -33.41 7.23
CA THR A 139 -5.82 -32.04 7.71
C THR A 139 -6.23 -31.08 6.60
N ARG A 140 -7.20 -30.21 6.93
CA ARG A 140 -7.53 -29.02 6.13
C ARG A 140 -6.95 -27.73 6.73
N ARG A 141 -6.21 -27.86 7.85
CA ARG A 141 -5.63 -26.72 8.58
C ARG A 141 -4.25 -26.35 8.05
N PHE A 142 -3.58 -27.28 7.37
CA PHE A 142 -2.26 -27.11 6.81
C PHE A 142 -2.21 -27.63 5.38
N TRP A 143 -1.33 -27.05 4.56
CA TRP A 143 -1.00 -27.55 3.22
C TRP A 143 0.44 -27.18 2.87
N MET A 144 1.01 -27.89 1.90
CA MET A 144 2.36 -27.62 1.40
C MET A 144 2.32 -26.58 0.28
N LYS A 145 3.24 -25.61 0.32
CA LYS A 145 3.46 -24.64 -0.76
C LYS A 145 4.95 -24.29 -0.83
N ASP A 146 5.59 -24.52 -1.98
CA ASP A 146 7.00 -24.17 -2.24
C ASP A 146 8.00 -24.70 -1.18
N GLY A 147 7.77 -25.91 -0.66
CA GLY A 147 8.58 -26.54 0.39
C GLY A 147 8.27 -26.09 1.82
N LEU A 148 7.32 -25.17 2.00
CA LEU A 148 6.87 -24.65 3.29
C LEU A 148 5.52 -25.25 3.70
N ILE A 149 5.34 -25.45 5.01
CA ILE A 149 4.04 -25.76 5.59
C ILE A 149 3.28 -24.46 5.81
N MET A 150 2.13 -24.32 5.17
CA MET A 150 1.22 -23.19 5.30
C MET A 150 0.09 -23.51 6.27
N THR A 151 -0.38 -22.50 7.00
CA THR A 151 -1.55 -22.59 7.91
C THR A 151 -2.80 -22.01 7.25
N LYS A 152 -3.99 -22.39 7.74
CA LYS A 152 -5.31 -21.86 7.30
C LYS A 152 -5.42 -20.34 7.18
N VAL A 153 -4.57 -19.58 7.88
CA VAL A 153 -4.55 -18.11 7.86
C VAL A 153 -3.44 -17.56 6.96
N GLU A 154 -2.99 -18.34 5.97
CA GLU A 154 -1.92 -17.99 5.02
C GLU A 154 -0.57 -17.62 5.67
N ARG A 155 -0.31 -18.10 6.88
CA ARG A 155 0.99 -17.93 7.56
C ARG A 155 1.87 -19.16 7.38
N VAL A 156 3.18 -18.96 7.28
CA VAL A 156 4.19 -20.03 7.29
C VAL A 156 4.28 -20.63 8.69
N PHE A 157 4.25 -21.96 8.78
CA PHE A 157 4.52 -22.69 10.01
C PHE A 157 6.01 -22.60 10.33
N MET A 158 6.35 -22.09 11.52
CA MET A 158 7.73 -21.96 11.97
C MET A 158 8.18 -23.24 12.70
N PRO A 159 9.28 -23.88 12.27
CA PRO A 159 9.84 -25.01 12.99
C PRO A 159 10.33 -24.58 14.38
N ARG A 160 10.21 -25.46 15.37
CA ARG A 160 10.64 -25.19 16.75
C ARG A 160 12.15 -25.33 16.97
N CYS A 161 12.96 -25.31 15.90
CA CYS A 161 14.41 -25.39 16.02
C CYS A 161 14.98 -24.13 16.68
N ALA A 162 15.97 -24.32 17.55
CA ALA A 162 16.48 -23.28 18.44
C ALA A 162 17.12 -22.12 17.64
N ASN A 163 16.64 -20.91 17.93
CA ASN A 163 17.12 -19.59 17.48
C ASN A 163 16.53 -19.02 16.18
N LEU A 164 15.97 -19.82 15.28
CA LEU A 164 15.42 -19.29 14.02
C LEU A 164 14.30 -18.25 14.26
N MET A 165 13.38 -18.54 15.18
CA MET A 165 12.32 -17.59 15.56
C MET A 165 12.89 -16.30 16.18
N LYS A 166 13.94 -16.39 16.99
CA LYS A 166 14.56 -15.22 17.65
C LYS A 166 15.35 -14.36 16.67
N GLU A 167 15.99 -14.97 15.68
CA GLU A 167 16.73 -14.26 14.62
C GLU A 167 15.77 -13.54 13.67
N ILE A 168 14.69 -14.20 13.25
CA ILE A 168 13.65 -13.58 12.41
C ILE A 168 13.02 -12.38 13.12
N MET A 169 12.78 -12.46 14.43
CA MET A 169 12.23 -11.34 15.20
C MET A 169 13.22 -10.18 15.43
N LYS A 170 14.53 -10.35 15.16
CA LYS A 170 15.52 -9.27 15.28
C LYS A 170 15.70 -8.46 13.99
N GLU A 171 15.33 -9.03 12.85
CA GLU A 171 15.44 -8.38 11.52
C GLU A 171 14.15 -7.68 11.06
N CYS A 172 13.07 -7.78 11.84
CA CYS A 172 11.80 -7.07 11.63
C CYS A 172 11.70 -5.84 12.55
#